data_AF-A0A969GCG9-F1
#
_entry.id   AF-A0A969GCG9-F1
#
_cell.length_a   1.000
_cell.length_b   1.000
_cell.length_c   1.000
_cell.angle_alpha   90.00
_cell.angle_beta   90.00
_cell.angle_gamma   90.00
#
_symmetry.space_group_name_H-M   'P 1'
#
loop_
_entity.id
_entity.type
_entity.pdbx_description
1 polymer ?
#
loop_
_entity_poly.entity_id
_entity_poly.type
_entity_poly.pdbx_seq_one_letter_code
_entity_poly.pdbx_strand_id
1 'polypeptide(L)'
;MGRKNKVYNPYAIVNLMDLQEFKNFWFESGTPTLLVNLIIQKAYAGVFKKMPTDYENIEVGGHVFETAELEHLSVEGLMFQTGYLTITDIFREDDLTIYRLNYPNYEVRYSFMVHIIENMQSFRNEKLSRELSK
;
A
#
# COMPACT_ATOMS: atom_id res chain seq x y z
N MET A 1 19.39 -22.17 0.14
CA MET A 1 19.19 -21.43 -1.13
C MET A 1 17.68 -21.31 -1.34
N GLY A 2 17.04 -20.30 -0.75
CA GLY A 2 15.58 -20.14 -0.79
C GLY A 2 15.15 -19.51 -2.11
N ARG A 3 14.26 -20.18 -2.87
CA ARG A 3 13.61 -19.56 -4.03
C ARG A 3 12.78 -18.38 -3.51
N LYS A 4 13.14 -17.15 -3.92
CA LYS A 4 12.32 -15.95 -3.70
C LYS A 4 11.08 -16.08 -4.60
N ASN A 5 10.01 -16.64 -4.07
CA ASN A 5 8.72 -16.64 -4.73
C ASN A 5 8.23 -15.18 -4.75
N LYS A 6 8.30 -14.53 -5.92
CA LYS A 6 7.71 -13.20 -6.12
C LYS A 6 6.20 -13.40 -6.26
N VAL A 7 5.43 -12.84 -5.33
CA VAL A 7 3.96 -12.84 -5.40
C VAL A 7 3.54 -11.73 -6.34
N TYR A 8 2.85 -12.09 -7.42
CA TYR A 8 2.26 -11.16 -8.39
C TYR A 8 0.75 -11.05 -8.11
N ASN A 9 0.19 -9.85 -8.26
CA ASN A 9 -1.24 -9.60 -8.15
C ASN A 9 -1.98 -10.50 -9.16
N PRO A 10 -3.04 -11.24 -8.79
CA PRO A 10 -3.81 -12.07 -9.71
C PRO A 10 -4.26 -11.34 -10.99
N TYR A 11 -4.60 -10.06 -10.91
CA TYR A 11 -4.91 -9.22 -12.07
C TYR A 11 -3.69 -9.03 -12.99
N ALA A 12 -2.51 -8.84 -12.39
CA ALA A 12 -1.26 -8.75 -13.13
C ALA A 12 -0.87 -10.06 -13.81
N ILE A 13 -1.22 -11.21 -13.22
CA ILE A 13 -0.98 -12.51 -13.83
C ILE A 13 -1.88 -12.70 -15.06
N VAL A 14 -3.16 -12.32 -14.98
CA VAL A 14 -4.08 -12.41 -16.12
C VAL A 14 -3.59 -11.53 -17.27
N ASN A 15 -3.21 -10.28 -17.01
CA ASN A 15 -2.71 -9.39 -18.07
C ASN A 15 -1.34 -9.82 -18.60
N LEU A 16 -0.46 -10.39 -17.78
CA LEU A 16 0.80 -10.98 -18.24
C LEU A 16 0.55 -12.16 -19.18
N MET A 17 -0.44 -13.00 -18.90
CA MET A 17 -0.82 -14.12 -19.76
C MET A 17 -1.44 -13.67 -21.07
N ASP A 18 -2.17 -12.55 -21.07
CA ASP A 18 -2.89 -12.04 -22.24
C ASP A 18 -2.02 -11.17 -23.16
N LEU A 19 -1.18 -10.29 -22.58
CA LEU A 19 -0.37 -9.33 -23.33
C LEU A 19 1.07 -9.79 -23.59
N GLN A 20 1.52 -10.88 -22.94
CA GLN A 20 2.89 -11.41 -22.99
C GLN A 20 4.01 -10.40 -22.68
N GLU A 21 3.67 -9.24 -22.11
CA GLU A 21 4.59 -8.18 -21.73
C GLU A 21 4.60 -8.03 -20.20
N PHE A 22 5.79 -7.97 -19.62
CA PHE A 22 5.96 -7.59 -18.21
C PHE A 22 5.66 -6.10 -18.04
N LYS A 23 4.42 -5.76 -17.71
CA LYS A 23 3.99 -4.41 -17.32
C LYS A 23 3.52 -4.38 -15.87
N ASN A 24 3.57 -3.20 -15.25
CA ASN A 24 3.14 -3.01 -13.87
C ASN A 24 1.61 -2.90 -13.79
N PHE A 25 0.94 -4.02 -14.01
CA PHE A 25 -0.53 -4.13 -13.93
C PHE A 25 -1.06 -3.99 -12.50
N TRP A 26 -0.19 -3.91 -11.48
CA TRP A 26 -0.59 -3.68 -10.09
C TRP A 26 -1.33 -2.35 -9.92
N PHE A 27 -1.10 -1.40 -10.84
CA PHE A 27 -1.63 -0.05 -10.77
C PHE A 27 -2.75 0.27 -11.77
N GLU A 28 -3.02 -0.60 -12.74
CA GLU A 28 -4.02 -0.33 -13.79
C GLU A 28 -5.48 -0.58 -13.34
N SER A 29 -5.72 -1.23 -12.19
CA SER A 29 -7.05 -1.63 -11.73
C SER A 29 -7.86 -0.56 -10.96
N GLY A 30 -7.38 0.69 -10.87
CA GLY A 30 -8.06 1.79 -10.16
C GLY A 30 -7.98 1.75 -8.62
N THR A 31 -7.56 0.63 -8.03
CA THR A 31 -7.26 0.45 -6.59
C THR A 31 -6.21 1.40 -6.00
N PRO A 32 -5.16 1.84 -6.74
CA PRO A 32 -4.18 2.78 -6.21
C PRO A 32 -4.77 4.13 -5.82
N THR A 33 -5.75 4.63 -6.56
CA THR A 33 -6.29 5.98 -6.36
C THR A 33 -7.03 6.09 -5.03
N LEU A 34 -7.83 5.09 -4.64
CA LEU A 34 -8.54 5.10 -3.37
C LEU A 34 -7.55 5.06 -2.18
N LEU A 35 -6.59 4.14 -2.21
CA LEU A 35 -5.57 4.01 -1.16
C LEU A 35 -4.74 5.28 -1.02
N VAL A 36 -4.23 5.81 -2.13
CA VAL A 36 -3.37 7.01 -2.14
C VAL A 36 -4.15 8.22 -1.64
N ASN A 37 -5.41 8.39 -2.05
CA ASN A 37 -6.27 9.48 -1.57
C ASN A 37 -6.52 9.37 -0.06
N LEU A 38 -6.81 8.18 0.47
CA LEU A 38 -7.02 7.96 1.90
C LEU A 38 -5.75 8.26 2.71
N ILE A 39 -4.59 7.82 2.24
CA ILE A 39 -3.31 8.09 2.89
C ILE A 39 -3.02 9.59 2.91
N ILE A 40 -3.22 10.28 1.79
CA ILE A 40 -2.96 11.73 1.71
C ILE A 40 -3.93 12.53 2.57
N GLN A 41 -5.22 12.17 2.58
CA GLN A 41 -6.20 12.81 3.46
C GLN A 41 -5.82 12.64 4.93
N LYS A 42 -5.46 11.42 5.36
CA LYS A 42 -5.02 11.17 6.74
C LYS A 42 -3.70 11.88 7.06
N ALA A 43 -2.76 11.98 6.10
CA ALA A 43 -1.50 12.68 6.28
C ALA A 43 -1.69 14.19 6.44
N TYR A 44 -2.55 14.77 5.60
CA TYR A 44 -2.86 16.18 5.65
C TYR A 44 -3.62 16.58 6.92
N ALA A 45 -4.49 15.70 7.43
CA ALA A 45 -5.18 15.89 8.69
C ALA A 45 -4.24 15.85 9.92
N GLY A 46 -2.93 15.65 9.72
CA GLY A 46 -1.94 15.51 10.80
C GLY A 46 -2.05 14.18 11.56
N VAL A 47 -2.98 13.32 11.14
CA VAL A 47 -3.26 12.00 11.73
C VAL A 47 -2.21 10.98 11.26
N PHE A 48 -1.63 11.20 10.08
CA PHE A 48 -0.67 10.27 9.46
C PHE A 48 0.69 10.92 9.21
N LYS A 49 1.73 10.46 9.91
CA LYS A 49 3.11 10.93 9.75
C LYS A 49 4.04 9.92 9.08
N LYS A 50 3.53 8.74 8.72
CA LYS A 50 4.36 7.67 8.16
C LYS A 50 4.63 7.92 6.67
N MET A 51 5.90 7.86 6.30
CA MET A 51 6.39 7.86 4.93
C MET A 51 6.29 6.45 4.32
N PRO A 52 6.31 6.30 2.98
CA PRO A 52 6.34 4.98 2.34
C PRO A 52 7.43 4.03 2.88
N THR A 53 8.55 4.57 3.33
CA THR A 53 9.65 3.81 3.97
C THR A 53 9.28 3.23 5.32
N ASP A 54 8.33 3.82 6.03
CA ASP A 54 7.93 3.40 7.38
C ASP A 54 7.03 2.17 7.36
N TYR A 55 6.73 1.64 6.17
CA TYR A 55 6.00 0.38 5.96
C TYR A 55 6.91 -0.80 5.62
N GLU A 56 8.22 -0.60 5.67
CA GLU A 56 9.18 -1.68 5.52
C GLU A 56 9.37 -2.42 6.85
N ASN A 57 9.18 -3.74 6.84
CA ASN A 57 9.37 -4.62 8.01
C ASN A 57 8.54 -4.23 9.24
N ILE A 58 7.31 -3.76 9.02
CA ILE A 58 6.41 -3.40 10.13
C ILE A 58 5.86 -4.64 10.81
N GLU A 59 5.66 -4.56 12.12
CA GLU A 59 5.09 -5.64 12.92
C GLU A 59 3.68 -5.28 13.36
N VAL A 60 2.74 -6.19 13.10
CA VAL A 60 1.31 -6.00 13.37
C VAL A 60 0.68 -7.23 14.03
N GLY A 61 -0.37 -7.02 14.82
CA GLY A 61 -1.20 -8.11 15.33
C GLY A 61 -2.27 -8.57 14.33
N GLY A 62 -2.90 -9.71 14.62
CA GLY A 62 -3.94 -10.30 13.75
C GLY A 62 -5.14 -9.40 13.45
N HIS A 63 -5.48 -8.47 14.35
CA HIS A 63 -6.57 -7.50 14.18
C HIS A 63 -6.48 -6.67 12.88
N VAL A 64 -5.28 -6.49 12.33
CA VAL A 64 -5.07 -5.78 11.05
C VAL A 64 -5.74 -6.49 9.88
N PHE A 65 -6.02 -7.80 9.99
CA PHE A 65 -6.70 -8.60 8.98
C PHE A 65 -8.21 -8.77 9.21
N GLU A 66 -8.73 -8.36 10.37
CA GLU A 66 -10.08 -8.70 10.84
C GLU A 66 -11.17 -7.68 10.45
N THR A 67 -10.81 -6.59 9.78
CA THR A 67 -11.76 -5.50 9.50
C THR A 67 -12.43 -5.65 8.13
N ALA A 68 -13.77 -5.74 8.13
CA ALA A 68 -14.61 -5.85 6.93
C ALA A 68 -15.05 -4.48 6.38
N GLU A 69 -14.97 -3.41 7.18
CA GLU A 69 -15.38 -2.06 6.81
C GLU A 69 -14.15 -1.21 6.41
N LEU A 70 -14.15 -0.71 5.17
CA LEU A 70 -13.06 0.10 4.61
C LEU A 70 -12.75 1.37 5.42
N GLU A 71 -13.76 1.94 6.09
CA GLU A 71 -13.63 3.17 6.88
C GLU A 71 -12.86 2.96 8.20
N HIS A 72 -12.88 1.74 8.72
CA HIS A 72 -12.21 1.35 9.96
C HIS A 72 -10.89 0.62 9.73
N LEU A 73 -10.52 0.40 8.46
CA LEU A 73 -9.28 -0.29 8.14
C LEU A 73 -8.05 0.55 8.55
N SER A 74 -7.22 -0.08 9.38
CA SER A 74 -5.78 -0.23 9.14
C SER A 74 -5.23 0.43 7.86
N VAL A 75 -4.32 1.41 7.90
CA VAL A 75 -3.59 1.74 6.65
C VAL A 75 -2.71 0.54 6.25
N GLU A 76 -2.08 -0.10 7.24
CA GLU A 76 -1.36 -1.36 7.09
C GLU A 76 -2.27 -2.46 6.54
N GLY A 77 -3.48 -2.58 7.09
CA GLY A 77 -4.50 -3.53 6.61
C GLY A 77 -4.92 -3.25 5.18
N LEU A 78 -5.07 -1.98 4.79
CA LEU A 78 -5.50 -1.60 3.45
C LEU A 78 -4.41 -1.88 2.44
N MET A 79 -3.18 -1.52 2.79
CA MET A 79 -2.00 -1.85 2.00
C MET A 79 -1.83 -3.37 1.87
N PHE A 80 -2.17 -4.16 2.88
CA PHE A 80 -2.16 -5.62 2.79
C PHE A 80 -3.27 -6.16 1.87
N GLN A 81 -4.53 -5.73 2.06
CA GLN A 81 -5.66 -6.18 1.24
C GLN A 81 -5.53 -5.80 -0.25
N THR A 82 -4.92 -4.65 -0.53
CA THR A 82 -4.62 -4.18 -1.89
C THR A 82 -3.24 -4.68 -2.40
N GLY A 83 -2.53 -5.42 -1.55
CA GLY A 83 -1.31 -6.15 -1.85
C GLY A 83 -0.04 -5.31 -2.02
N TYR A 84 -0.06 -4.04 -1.58
CA TYR A 84 1.17 -3.26 -1.37
C TYR A 84 2.07 -3.86 -0.29
N LEU A 85 1.48 -4.52 0.70
CA LEU A 85 2.21 -5.25 1.72
C LEU A 85 1.87 -6.74 1.67
N THR A 86 2.85 -7.57 2.00
CA THR A 86 2.71 -9.02 2.19
C THR A 86 3.33 -9.42 3.53
N ILE A 87 2.88 -10.55 4.09
CA ILE A 87 3.55 -11.17 5.23
C ILE A 87 4.90 -11.71 4.78
N THR A 88 5.97 -11.31 5.45
CA THR A 88 7.33 -11.87 5.24
C THR A 88 7.70 -12.86 6.33
N ASP A 89 7.25 -12.61 7.57
CA ASP A 89 7.54 -13.45 8.73
C ASP A 89 6.35 -13.49 9.69
N ILE A 90 6.28 -14.55 10.48
CA ILE A 90 5.27 -14.74 11.54
C ILE A 90 6.02 -15.13 12.81
N PHE A 91 5.84 -14.34 13.86
CA PHE A 91 6.39 -14.60 15.20
C PHE A 91 5.25 -15.00 16.13
N ARG A 92 5.52 -15.99 16.98
CA ARG A 92 4.61 -16.41 18.05
C ARG A 92 5.32 -16.17 19.37
N GLU A 93 4.77 -15.26 20.16
CA GLU A 93 5.22 -14.98 21.53
C GLU A 93 4.04 -15.22 22.45
N ASP A 94 4.14 -16.24 23.31
CA ASP A 94 3.06 -16.71 24.19
C ASP A 94 1.73 -16.91 23.43
N ASP A 95 0.68 -16.18 23.82
CA ASP A 95 -0.66 -16.21 23.21
C ASP A 95 -0.84 -15.19 22.07
N LEU A 96 0.22 -14.45 21.71
CA LEU A 96 0.20 -13.41 20.68
C LEU A 96 0.86 -13.91 19.39
N THR A 97 0.17 -13.67 18.26
CA THR A 97 0.76 -13.85 16.93
C THR A 97 1.05 -12.49 16.32
N ILE A 98 2.32 -12.25 15.99
CA ILE A 98 2.83 -11.04 15.36
C ILE A 98 3.18 -11.36 13.91
N TYR A 99 2.73 -10.51 13.00
CA TYR A 99 2.99 -10.62 11.57
C TYR A 99 3.91 -9.50 11.15
N ARG A 100 5.03 -9.85 10.48
CA ARG A 100 5.86 -8.85 9.83
C ARG A 100 5.40 -8.66 8.40
N LEU A 101 5.11 -7.40 8.05
CA LEU A 101 4.72 -7.01 6.72
C LEU A 101 5.84 -6.24 6.03
N ASN A 102 5.97 -6.45 4.73
CA ASN A 102 6.87 -5.67 3.87
C ASN A 102 6.31 -5.61 2.44
N TYR A 103 6.87 -4.74 1.60
CA TYR A 103 6.59 -4.75 0.17
C TYR A 103 7.01 -6.10 -0.44
N PRO A 104 6.17 -6.69 -1.32
CA PRO A 104 6.46 -8.00 -1.90
C PRO A 104 7.67 -7.99 -2.84
N ASN A 105 7.93 -6.84 -3.47
CA ASN A 105 9.04 -6.63 -4.39
C ASN A 105 9.34 -5.13 -4.59
N TYR A 106 10.45 -4.85 -5.29
CA TYR A 106 10.89 -3.49 -5.59
C TYR A 106 9.90 -2.69 -6.46
N GLU A 107 9.24 -3.34 -7.43
CA GLU A 107 8.31 -2.66 -8.35
C GLU A 107 7.10 -2.09 -7.60
N VAL A 108 6.51 -2.90 -6.71
CA VAL A 108 5.38 -2.47 -5.87
C VAL A 108 5.79 -1.32 -4.95
N ARG A 109 6.95 -1.45 -4.29
CA ARG A 109 7.52 -0.39 -3.44
C ARG A 109 7.76 0.91 -4.21
N TYR A 110 8.43 0.81 -5.35
CA TYR A 110 8.80 1.97 -6.18
C TYR A 110 7.55 2.67 -6.70
N SER A 111 6.61 1.92 -7.26
CA SER A 111 5.38 2.50 -7.81
C SER A 111 4.50 3.13 -6.74
N PHE A 112 4.43 2.55 -5.53
CA PHE A 112 3.73 3.19 -4.41
C PHE A 112 4.37 4.52 -4.02
N MET A 113 5.70 4.56 -3.92
CA MET A 113 6.45 5.78 -3.61
C MET A 113 6.22 6.88 -4.66
N VAL A 114 6.28 6.54 -5.94
CA VAL A 114 6.02 7.48 -7.05
C VAL A 114 4.61 8.07 -6.94
N HIS A 115 3.60 7.22 -6.76
CA HIS A 115 2.20 7.68 -6.66
C HIS A 115 1.96 8.61 -5.48
N ILE A 116 2.55 8.30 -4.33
CA ILE A 116 2.44 9.14 -3.13
C ILE A 116 3.05 10.52 -3.39
N ILE A 117 4.22 10.60 -4.05
CA ILE A 117 4.87 11.87 -4.39
C ILE A 117 4.03 12.68 -5.38
N GLU A 118 3.56 12.06 -6.47
CA GLU A 118 2.76 12.74 -7.50
C GLU A 118 1.45 13.30 -6.92
N ASN A 119 0.74 12.49 -6.13
CA ASN A 119 -0.53 12.91 -5.56
C ASN A 119 -0.33 13.95 -4.45
N MET A 120 0.74 13.88 -3.64
CA MET A 120 1.06 14.95 -2.68
C MET A 120 1.29 16.29 -3.36
N GLN A 121 1.95 16.30 -4.53
CA GLN A 121 2.14 17.53 -5.31
C GLN A 121 0.81 18.06 -5.85
N SER A 122 -0.04 17.19 -6.39
CA SER A 122 -1.38 17.57 -6.89
C SER A 122 -2.24 18.16 -5.78
N PHE A 123 -2.36 17.47 -4.63
CA PHE A 123 -3.14 17.93 -3.48
C PHE A 123 -2.66 19.28 -2.95
N ARG A 124 -1.33 19.50 -2.88
CA ARG A 124 -0.76 20.79 -2.47
C ARG A 124 -1.14 21.91 -3.44
N ASN A 125 -1.04 21.65 -4.75
CA ASN A 125 -1.34 22.64 -5.78
C ASN A 125 -2.83 23.01 -5.77
N GLU A 126 -3.73 22.03 -5.71
CA GLU A 126 -5.17 22.27 -5.62
C GLU A 126 -5.55 23.13 -4.41
N LYS A 127 -4.96 22.85 -3.25
CA LYS A 127 -5.24 23.62 -2.04
C LYS A 127 -4.73 25.05 -2.15
N LEU A 128 -3.52 25.25 -2.67
CA LEU A 128 -2.96 26.57 -2.90
C LEU A 128 -3.86 27.38 -3.86
N SER A 129 -4.35 26.76 -4.93
CA SER A 129 -5.32 27.39 -5.86
C SER A 129 -6.63 27.76 -5.17
N ARG A 130 -7.15 26.92 -4.25
CA ARG A 130 -8.36 27.23 -3.47
C ARG A 130 -8.15 28.36 -2.46
N GLU A 131 -6.96 28.48 -1.87
CA GLU A 131 -6.62 29.56 -0.94
C GLU A 131 -6.41 30.90 -1.67
N LEU A 132 -5.78 30.89 -2.85
CA LEU A 132 -5.59 32.08 -3.69
C LEU A 132 -6.88 32.59 -4.37
N SER A 133 -7.89 31.73 -4.48
CA SER A 133 -9.22 32.05 -5.04
C SER A 133 -10.21 32.58 -3.98
N LYS A 134 -9.81 32.68 -2.71
CA LYS A 134 -10.60 33.28 -1.62
C LYS A 134 -10.08 34.67 -1.29
#